data_AF-A0A3P7PW68-F1
#
_entry.id   AF-A0A3P7PW68-F1
#
_cell.length_a   1.000
_cell.length_b   1.000
_cell.length_c   1.000
_cell.angle_alpha   90.00
_cell.angle_beta   90.00
_cell.angle_gamma   90.00
#
_symmetry.space_group_name_H-M   'P 1'
#
loop_
_entity.id
_entity.type
_entity.pdbx_description
1 polymer ?
#
loop_
_entity_poly.entity_id
_entity_poly.type
_entity_poly.pdbx_seq_one_letter_code
_entity_poly.pdbx_strand_id
1 'polypeptide(L)'
;MRLKVVNSKNVQLLYVIETIYVDGKQKTRTVEKLGRYSDLEKKLNGANPIEWAKKYIEDLNRQEKEQKREVIIKLRQSTLIDKEIQRSYNGGYLFFNRFITS
;
A
#
# COMPACT_ATOMS: atom_id res chain seq x y z
N MET A 1 -4.59 -4.84 5.15
CA MET A 1 -4.66 -5.25 3.72
C MET A 1 -5.35 -6.60 3.61
N ARG A 2 -5.95 -6.93 2.45
CA ARG A 2 -6.65 -8.20 2.19
C ARG A 2 -6.27 -8.79 0.83
N LEU A 3 -6.39 -10.11 0.69
CA LEU A 3 -6.17 -10.80 -0.57
C LEU A 3 -7.39 -10.63 -1.49
N LYS A 4 -7.13 -10.29 -2.75
CA LYS A 4 -8.13 -10.31 -3.83
C LYS A 4 -7.68 -11.31 -4.87
N VAL A 5 -8.51 -12.33 -5.10
CA VAL A 5 -8.32 -13.30 -6.18
C VAL A 5 -9.26 -12.94 -7.32
N VAL A 6 -8.71 -12.79 -8.51
CA VAL A 6 -9.48 -12.53 -9.74
C VAL A 6 -9.35 -13.75 -10.63
N ASN A 7 -10.48 -14.40 -10.88
CA ASN A 7 -10.55 -15.56 -11.75
C ASN A 7 -10.93 -15.11 -13.17
N SER A 8 -10.19 -15.62 -14.14
CA SER A 8 -10.45 -15.52 -15.57
C SER A 8 -10.41 -16.92 -16.17
N LYS A 9 -10.93 -17.12 -17.39
CA LYS A 9 -11.21 -18.44 -18.00
C LYS A 9 -10.12 -19.51 -17.73
N ASN A 10 -8.83 -19.17 -17.78
CA ASN A 10 -7.71 -20.09 -17.49
C ASN A 10 -6.67 -19.52 -16.52
N VAL A 11 -6.98 -18.42 -15.83
CA VAL A 11 -5.99 -17.64 -15.10
C VAL A 11 -6.57 -17.16 -13.78
N GLN A 12 -5.91 -17.48 -12.67
CA GLN A 12 -6.20 -16.90 -11.37
C GLN A 12 -5.10 -15.90 -11.02
N LEU A 13 -5.45 -14.63 -10.80
CA LEU A 13 -4.52 -13.57 -10.44
C LEU A 13 -4.72 -13.17 -8.97
N LEU A 14 -3.62 -13.08 -8.24
CA LEU A 14 -3.61 -12.71 -6.83
C LEU A 14 -3.13 -11.26 -6.68
N TYR A 15 -3.90 -10.48 -5.93
CA TYR A 15 -3.62 -9.07 -5.65
C TYR A 15 -3.71 -8.81 -4.15
N VAL A 16 -2.81 -7.98 -3.64
CA VAL A 16 -2.94 -7.38 -2.32
C VAL A 16 -3.64 -6.04 -2.47
N ILE A 17 -4.79 -5.90 -1.83
CA ILE A 17 -5.56 -4.66 -1.85
C ILE A 17 -5.73 -4.12 -0.43
N GLU A 18 -5.80 -2.81 -0.34
CA GLU A 18 -6.13 -2.09 0.88
C GLU A 18 -7.35 -1.20 0.67
N THR A 19 -8.01 -0.91 1.77
CA THR A 19 -9.11 0.05 1.81
C THR A 19 -8.56 1.35 2.36
N ILE A 20 -8.67 2.43 1.60
CA ILE A 20 -8.28 3.78 2.00
C ILE A 20 -9.51 4.68 2.01
N TYR A 21 -9.52 5.68 2.89
CA TYR A 21 -10.53 6.74 2.88
C TYR A 21 -9.91 7.96 2.21
N VAL A 22 -10.49 8.38 1.09
CA VAL A 22 -10.07 9.58 0.35
C VAL A 22 -11.30 10.47 0.25
N ASP A 23 -11.21 11.69 0.78
CA ASP A 23 -12.31 12.67 0.81
C ASP A 23 -13.60 12.12 1.45
N GLY A 24 -13.46 11.38 2.55
CA GLY A 24 -14.59 10.75 3.25
C GLY A 24 -15.23 9.56 2.52
N LYS A 25 -14.75 9.19 1.33
CA LYS A 25 -15.23 8.05 0.56
C LYS A 25 -14.28 6.87 0.67
N GLN A 26 -14.85 5.67 0.86
CA GLN A 26 -14.10 4.43 0.83
C GLN A 26 -13.63 4.14 -0.60
N LYS A 27 -12.32 4.05 -0.81
CA LYS A 27 -11.70 3.61 -2.07
C LYS A 27 -10.87 2.35 -1.83
N THR A 28 -10.85 1.46 -2.80
CA THR A 28 -9.96 0.30 -2.79
C THR A 28 -8.72 0.63 -3.60
N ARG A 29 -7.53 0.52 -2.99
CA ARG A 29 -6.24 0.69 -3.65
C ARG A 29 -5.57 -0.67 -3.79
N THR A 30 -4.99 -0.93 -4.96
CA THR A 30 -4.12 -2.08 -5.16
C THR A 30 -2.73 -1.71 -4.64
N VAL A 31 -2.25 -2.44 -3.63
CA VAL A 31 -0.93 -2.24 -3.04
C VAL A 31 0.11 -2.95 -3.90
N GLU A 32 -0.14 -4.24 -4.18
CA GLU A 32 0.80 -5.07 -4.90
C GLU A 32 0.10 -6.16 -5.71
N LYS A 33 0.70 -6.52 -6.84
CA LYS A 33 0.28 -7.64 -7.69
C LYS A 33 1.21 -8.82 -7.46
N LEU A 34 0.73 -9.86 -6.79
CA LEU A 34 1.52 -11.07 -6.45
C LEU A 34 1.81 -11.92 -7.69
N GLY A 35 0.88 -11.95 -8.64
CA GLY A 35 1.04 -12.70 -9.90
C GLY A 35 -0.07 -13.71 -10.14
N ARG A 36 0.16 -14.66 -11.07
CA ARG A 36 -0.79 -15.74 -11.31
C ARG A 36 -0.57 -16.88 -10.32
N TYR A 37 -1.65 -17.57 -9.97
CA TYR A 37 -1.61 -18.75 -9.11
C TYR A 37 -0.63 -19.81 -9.62
N SER A 38 -0.67 -20.14 -10.92
CA SER A 38 0.22 -21.15 -11.51
C SER A 38 1.70 -20.77 -11.48
N ASP A 39 2.02 -19.48 -11.56
CA ASP A 39 3.40 -19.00 -11.45
C ASP A 39 3.91 -19.12 -10.00
N LEU A 40 3.04 -18.81 -9.02
CA LEU A 40 3.35 -18.97 -7.60
C LEU A 40 3.46 -20.44 -7.22
N GLU A 41 2.59 -21.30 -7.72
CA GLU A 41 2.62 -22.75 -7.48
C GLU A 41 3.93 -23.39 -7.96
N LYS A 42 4.40 -23.00 -9.15
CA LYS A 42 5.71 -23.41 -9.68
C LYS A 42 6.87 -22.93 -8.81
N LYS A 43 6.83 -21.67 -8.37
CA LYS A 43 7.88 -21.10 -7.50
C LYS A 43 7.91 -21.75 -6.11
N LEU A 44 6.75 -22.14 -5.61
CA LEU A 44 6.57 -22.73 -4.28
C LEU A 44 6.70 -24.25 -4.28
N ASN A 45 7.10 -24.86 -5.40
CA ASN A 45 7.39 -26.28 -5.55
C ASN A 45 6.28 -27.20 -5.00
N GLY A 46 5.02 -26.80 -5.19
CA GLY A 46 3.84 -27.55 -4.73
C GLY A 46 3.23 -27.08 -3.40
N ALA A 47 3.76 -26.03 -2.75
CA ALA A 47 3.08 -25.42 -1.62
C ALA A 47 1.93 -24.50 -2.09
N ASN A 48 0.88 -24.40 -1.26
CA ASN A 48 -0.37 -23.71 -1.61
C ASN A 48 -0.16 -22.18 -1.76
N PRO A 49 -0.29 -21.60 -2.97
CA PRO A 49 -0.07 -20.17 -3.22
C PRO A 49 -0.97 -19.25 -2.40
N ILE A 50 -2.16 -19.73 -2.01
CA ILE A 50 -3.11 -18.95 -1.21
C ILE A 50 -2.60 -18.77 0.22
N GLU A 51 -2.04 -19.83 0.82
CA GLU A 51 -1.47 -19.75 2.16
C GLU A 51 -0.23 -18.87 2.19
N TRP A 52 0.63 -19.00 1.19
CA TRP A 52 1.78 -18.12 1.02
C TRP A 52 1.34 -16.66 0.90
N ALA A 53 0.33 -16.37 0.07
CA ALA A 53 -0.19 -15.02 -0.10
C ALA A 53 -0.82 -14.46 1.19
N LYS A 54 -1.50 -15.28 1.99
CA LYS A 54 -2.02 -14.88 3.31
C LYS A 54 -0.88 -14.50 4.25
N LYS A 55 0.13 -15.37 4.40
CA LYS A 55 1.31 -15.11 5.23
C LYS A 55 2.05 -13.84 4.80
N TYR A 56 2.19 -13.64 3.49
CA TYR A 56 2.79 -12.44 2.93
C TYR A 56 2.02 -11.17 3.32
N ILE A 57 0.68 -11.20 3.23
CA ILE A 57 -0.16 -10.07 3.64
C ILE A 57 -0.09 -9.83 5.16
N GLU A 58 -0.02 -10.88 5.97
CA GLU A 58 0.15 -10.77 7.41
C GLU A 58 1.48 -10.09 7.77
N ASP A 59 2.57 -10.50 7.13
CA ASP A 59 3.88 -9.89 7.30
C ASP A 59 3.87 -8.42 6.86
N LEU A 60 3.28 -8.11 5.70
CA LEU A 60 3.13 -6.77 5.19
C LEU A 60 2.31 -5.87 6.14
N ASN A 61 1.22 -6.39 6.70
CA ASN A 61 0.42 -5.68 7.71
C ASN A 61 1.21 -5.44 9.01
N ARG A 62 2.07 -6.39 9.40
CA ARG A 62 2.91 -6.27 10.59
C ARG A 62 3.95 -5.16 10.40
N GLN A 63 4.66 -5.18 9.28
CA GLN A 63 5.64 -4.15 8.93
C GLN A 63 5.00 -2.75 8.87
N GLU A 64 3.84 -2.61 8.21
CA GLU A 64 3.07 -1.36 8.18
C GLU A 64 2.68 -0.87 9.59
N LYS A 65 2.34 -1.79 10.49
CA LYS A 65 1.99 -1.47 11.88
C LYS A 65 3.21 -1.04 12.69
N GLU A 66 4.36 -1.64 12.46
CA GLU A 66 5.64 -1.28 13.09
C GLU A 66 6.10 0.10 12.59
N GLN A 67 6.13 0.32 11.28
CA GLN A 67 6.47 1.62 10.68
C GLN A 67 5.50 2.73 11.11
N LYS A 68 4.18 2.48 11.10
CA LYS A 68 3.21 3.47 11.62
C LYS A 68 3.38 3.74 13.11
N ARG A 69 3.76 2.74 13.92
CA ARG A 69 4.00 2.94 15.36
C ARG A 69 5.26 3.75 15.64
N GLU A 70 6.34 3.52 14.89
CA GLU A 70 7.55 4.35 15.01
C GLU A 70 7.26 5.81 14.64
N VAL A 71 6.37 6.08 13.67
CA VAL A 71 5.97 7.45 13.30
C VAL A 71 4.97 8.07 14.29
N ILE A 72 4.24 7.29 15.09
CA ILE A 72 3.51 7.77 16.27
C ILE A 72 4.49 7.95 17.45
N ILE A 73 5.65 8.56 17.19
CA ILE A 73 6.28 9.39 18.22
C ILE A 73 5.20 10.38 18.61
N LYS A 74 4.75 10.33 19.85
CA LYS A 74 3.73 11.22 20.41
C LYS A 74 4.16 12.68 20.19
N LEU A 75 3.83 13.25 19.03
CA LEU A 75 3.71 14.68 18.83
C LEU A 75 2.51 15.08 19.68
N ARG A 76 2.74 15.18 21.00
CA ARG A 76 1.86 15.91 21.90
C ARG A 76 1.72 17.28 21.27
N GLN A 77 0.61 17.52 20.58
CA GLN A 77 0.18 18.84 20.10
C GLN A 77 -0.25 19.72 21.28
N SER A 78 0.55 19.75 22.34
CA SER A 78 0.36 20.59 23.52
C SER A 78 1.61 21.42 23.74
N THR A 79 2.10 22.05 22.68
CA THR A 79 2.87 23.28 22.82
C THR A 79 2.47 24.19 21.67
N LEU A 80 1.80 25.30 22.02
CA LEU A 80 1.60 26.45 21.16
C LEU A 80 2.93 26.76 20.46
N ILE A 81 2.95 26.72 19.13
CA ILE A 81 4.14 27.06 18.36
C ILE A 81 4.09 28.57 18.14
N ASP A 82 5.02 29.28 18.78
CA ASP A 82 5.27 30.71 18.59
C ASP A 82 5.58 31.01 17.10
N LYS A 83 5.01 32.11 16.60
CA LYS A 83 5.20 32.55 15.21
C LYS A 83 6.65 33.01 15.05
N GLU A 84 7.52 32.20 14.43
CA GLU A 84 8.67 32.67 13.61
C GLU A 84 9.67 31.58 13.17
N ILE A 85 9.24 30.36 12.79
CA ILE A 85 10.21 29.41 12.22
C ILE A 85 9.72 28.85 10.90
N GLN A 86 10.24 29.46 9.84
CA GLN A 86 10.14 29.06 8.45
C GLN A 86 10.71 27.64 8.30
N ARG A 87 9.82 26.64 8.28
CA ARG A 87 10.20 25.26 7.97
C ARG A 87 10.27 25.11 6.45
N SER A 88 11.48 25.19 5.91
CA SER A 88 11.79 24.71 4.57
C SER A 88 11.58 23.19 4.52
N TYR A 89 10.43 22.78 4.02
CA TYR A 89 10.20 21.40 3.63
C TYR A 89 10.92 21.16 2.29
N ASN A 90 11.84 20.19 2.23
CA ASN A 90 12.35 19.65 0.98
C ASN A 90 11.22 18.83 0.31
N GLY A 91 10.19 19.53 -0.18
CA GLY A 91 9.05 18.98 -0.91
C GLY A 91 9.36 18.91 -2.40
N GLY A 92 10.33 18.09 -2.78
CA GLY A 92 10.58 17.78 -4.18
C GLY A 92 9.55 16.79 -4.71
N TYR A 93 8.42 17.26 -5.25
CA TYR A 93 7.77 16.70 -6.44
C TYR A 93 6.66 17.65 -6.90
N LEU A 94 7.03 18.55 -7.83
CA LEU A 94 6.11 19.45 -8.51
C LEU A 94 5.71 18.77 -9.83
N PHE A 95 4.54 18.12 -9.86
CA PHE A 95 4.07 17.46 -11.09
C PHE A 95 3.30 18.47 -11.95
N PHE A 96 3.92 18.99 -13.00
CA PHE A 96 3.25 19.80 -14.02
C PHE A 96 2.64 18.90 -15.10
N ASN A 97 1.31 18.92 -15.22
CA ASN A 97 0.60 18.29 -16.32
C ASN A 97 0.38 19.33 -17.44
N ARG A 98 1.23 19.32 -18.47
CA ARG A 98 1.11 20.15 -19.68
C ARG A 98 0.79 19.22 -20.85
N PHE A 99 -0.41 19.32 -21.40
CA PHE A 99 -0.69 18.89 -22.77
C PHE A 99 -0.89 20.14 -23.62
N ILE A 100 0.06 20.36 -24.54
CA ILE A 100 -0.05 21.26 -25.68
C ILE A 100 -0.68 20.45 -26.81
N THR A 101 -1.63 21.03 -27.53
CA THR A 101 -1.82 20.68 -28.94
C THR A 101 -2.01 21.97 -29.75
N SER A 102 -1.37 21.94 -30.92
CA SER A 102 -0.99 23.02 -31.84
C SER A 102 -2.13 23.79 -32.49
#